data_AF-A0A965R676-F1
#
_entry.id   AF-A0A965R676-F1
#
_cell.length_a   1.000
_cell.length_b   1.000
_cell.length_c   1.000
_cell.angle_alpha   90.00
_cell.angle_beta   90.00
_cell.angle_gamma   90.00
#
_symmetry.space_group_name_H-M   'P 1'
#
loop_
_entity.id
_entity.type
_entity.pdbx_description
1 polymer ?
#
loop_
_entity_poly.entity_id
_entity_poly.type
_entity_poly.pdbx_seq_one_letter_code
_entity_poly.pdbx_strand_id
1 'polypeptide(L)'
;MSNPEGALITLVERITHKPYEVCYAILEHPKFKGYVLNQAVAINDSETAITYSIHWQDKLTEAWYTEEATAKNAVLKSIAFMEQNPDC
;
A
#
# COMPACT_ATOMS: atom_id res chain seq x y z
N MET A 1 9.04 -16.91 4.30
CA MET A 1 9.26 -17.67 3.05
C MET A 1 9.44 -16.68 1.93
N SER A 2 10.68 -16.52 1.47
CA SER A 2 11.03 -15.77 0.26
C SER A 2 10.40 -16.44 -0.97
N ASN A 3 9.87 -15.64 -1.88
CA ASN A 3 9.30 -16.11 -3.14
C ASN A 3 10.41 -16.82 -3.95
N PRO A 4 10.26 -18.10 -4.34
CA PRO A 4 11.23 -18.75 -5.19
C PRO A 4 11.10 -18.14 -6.60
N GLU A 5 12.22 -17.67 -7.14
CA GLU A 5 12.46 -17.35 -8.56
C GLU A 5 11.49 -16.37 -9.25
N GLY A 6 11.80 -15.06 -9.19
CA GLY A 6 11.67 -14.12 -10.33
C GLY A 6 10.38 -14.06 -11.17
N ALA A 7 9.30 -14.73 -10.78
CA ALA A 7 8.10 -14.88 -11.57
C ALA A 7 7.32 -13.57 -11.55
N LEU A 8 6.98 -13.10 -12.75
CA LEU A 8 6.18 -11.90 -12.92
C LEU A 8 4.75 -12.19 -12.45
N ILE A 9 4.38 -11.67 -11.29
CA ILE A 9 3.02 -11.76 -10.76
C ILE A 9 2.25 -10.55 -11.28
N THR A 10 1.13 -10.80 -11.94
CA THR A 10 0.17 -9.74 -12.30
C THR A 10 -0.79 -9.54 -11.14
N LEU A 11 -0.91 -8.30 -10.68
CA LEU A 11 -1.86 -7.83 -9.68
C LEU A 11 -2.84 -6.88 -10.37
N VAL A 12 -4.13 -7.20 -10.34
CA VAL A 12 -5.20 -6.33 -10.86
C VAL A 12 -5.90 -5.66 -9.68
N GLU A 13 -6.00 -4.34 -9.72
CA GLU A 13 -6.55 -3.54 -8.62
C GLU A 13 -7.67 -2.61 -9.10
N ARG A 14 -8.63 -2.34 -8.21
CA ARG A 14 -9.55 -1.23 -8.33
C ARG A 14 -9.08 -0.09 -7.44
N ILE A 15 -8.88 1.07 -8.04
CA ILE A 15 -8.52 2.29 -7.31
C ILE A 15 -9.79 3.08 -7.06
N THR A 16 -10.05 3.42 -5.80
CA THR A 16 -11.10 4.37 -5.39
C THR A 16 -10.46 5.45 -4.54
N HIS A 17 -10.89 6.71 -4.71
CA HIS A 17 -10.31 7.81 -3.96
C HIS A 17 -11.37 8.80 -3.50
N LYS A 18 -11.05 9.51 -2.42
CA LYS A 18 -11.69 10.73 -1.95
C LYS A 18 -10.59 11.68 -1.48
N PRO A 19 -10.87 12.96 -1.17
CA PRO A 19 -9.83 13.86 -0.68
C PRO A 19 -9.04 13.23 0.48
N TYR A 20 -7.71 13.24 0.35
CA TYR A 20 -6.76 12.71 1.34
C TYR A 20 -6.84 11.20 1.61
N GLU A 21 -7.53 10.43 0.77
CA GLU A 21 -7.63 8.98 0.94
C GLU A 21 -7.69 8.26 -0.40
N VAL A 22 -6.86 7.24 -0.58
CA VAL A 22 -6.84 6.38 -1.76
C VAL A 22 -6.82 4.92 -1.31
N CYS A 23 -7.72 4.12 -1.89
CA CYS A 23 -7.81 2.69 -1.63
C CYS A 23 -7.54 1.89 -2.91
N TYR A 24 -6.66 0.90 -2.80
CA TYR A 24 -6.26 -0.03 -3.85
C TYR A 24 -6.78 -1.42 -3.47
N ALA A 25 -7.93 -1.81 -4.02
CA ALA A 25 -8.55 -3.09 -3.72
C ALA A 25 -8.10 -4.16 -4.72
N ILE A 26 -7.58 -5.29 -4.23
CA ILE A 26 -7.16 -6.42 -5.06
C ILE A 26 -8.41 -7.04 -5.72
N LEU A 27 -8.45 -7.00 -7.05
CA LEU A 27 -9.42 -7.73 -7.86
C LEU A 27 -8.89 -9.13 -8.21
N GLU A 28 -7.62 -9.20 -8.63
CA GLU A 28 -6.99 -10.46 -9.05
C GLU A 28 -5.54 -10.55 -8.56
N HIS A 29 -5.24 -11.62 -7.83
CA HIS A 29 -3.89 -11.95 -7.37
C HIS A 29 -3.85 -13.45 -7.00
N PRO A 30 -2.78 -14.21 -7.35
CA PRO A 30 -2.74 -15.65 -7.14
C PRO A 30 -2.77 -16.06 -5.65
N LYS A 31 -2.10 -15.28 -4.78
CA LYS A 31 -1.96 -15.58 -3.35
C LYS A 31 -2.88 -14.80 -2.39
N PHE A 32 -2.99 -13.49 -2.56
CA PHE A 32 -3.66 -12.60 -1.61
C PHE A 32 -5.01 -12.08 -2.09
N LYS A 33 -5.89 -11.76 -1.13
CA LYS A 33 -7.07 -10.90 -1.29
C LYS A 33 -6.97 -9.74 -0.29
N GLY A 34 -7.68 -8.65 -0.54
CA GLY A 34 -7.72 -7.53 0.38
C GLY A 34 -7.51 -6.19 -0.31
N TYR A 35 -6.97 -5.22 0.42
CA TYR A 35 -6.73 -3.88 -0.10
C TYR A 35 -5.57 -3.19 0.62
N VAL A 36 -5.06 -2.13 0.00
CA VAL A 36 -4.18 -1.14 0.63
C VAL A 36 -4.95 0.17 0.77
N LEU A 37 -4.88 0.79 1.94
CA LEU A 37 -5.48 2.08 2.22
C LEU A 37 -4.39 3.10 2.55
N ASN A 38 -4.36 4.18 1.78
CA ASN A 38 -3.48 5.31 2.00
C ASN A 38 -4.33 6.47 2.50
N GLN A 39 -4.00 7.00 3.67
CA GLN A 39 -4.69 8.12 4.28
C GLN A 39 -3.70 9.21 4.64
N ALA A 40 -4.05 10.45 4.32
CA ALA A 40 -3.35 11.64 4.74
C ALA A 40 -4.23 12.43 5.72
N VAL A 41 -3.66 12.87 6.83
CA VAL A 41 -4.35 13.66 7.84
C VAL A 41 -3.44 14.81 8.25
N ALA A 42 -3.93 16.05 8.15
CA ALA A 42 -3.21 17.20 8.66
C ALA A 42 -3.05 17.08 10.18
N ILE A 43 -1.82 17.16 10.67
CA ILE A 43 -1.53 17.26 12.10
C ILE A 43 -1.63 18.73 12.53
N ASN A 44 -1.10 19.62 11.70
CA ASN A 44 -1.12 21.08 11.84
C ASN A 44 -0.86 21.74 10.47
N ASP A 45 -0.69 23.07 10.44
CA ASP A 45 -0.49 23.85 9.21
C ASP A 45 0.77 23.48 8.42
N SER A 46 1.74 22.80 9.05
CA SER A 46 3.03 22.44 8.44
C SER A 46 3.29 20.94 8.34
N GLU A 47 2.47 20.10 8.98
CA GLU A 47 2.73 18.67 9.12
C GLU A 47 1.51 17.84 8.69
N THR A 48 1.75 16.82 7.88
CA THR A 48 0.75 15.85 7.45
C THR A 48 1.22 14.44 7.80
N ALA A 49 0.40 13.70 8.53
CA ALA A 49 0.59 12.27 8.74
C ALA A 49 0.12 11.51 7.50
N ILE A 50 0.95 10.60 6.97
CA ILE A 50 0.55 9.67 5.92
C ILE A 50 0.60 8.25 6.47
N THR A 51 -0.53 7.57 6.46
CA THR A 51 -0.69 6.19 6.93
C THR A 51 -0.95 5.27 5.75
N TYR A 52 -0.18 4.18 5.69
CA TYR A 52 -0.37 3.09 4.72
C TYR A 52 -0.78 1.83 5.47
N SER A 53 -2.01 1.38 5.25
CA SER A 53 -2.57 0.20 5.89
C SER A 53 -2.72 -0.92 4.87
N ILE A 54 -1.99 -2.02 5.06
CA ILE A 54 -2.09 -3.22 4.23
C ILE A 54 -3.05 -4.20 4.90
N HIS A 55 -4.19 -4.46 4.27
CA HIS A 55 -5.20 -5.41 4.71
C HIS A 55 -5.22 -6.62 3.80
N TRP A 56 -4.10 -7.33 3.69
CA TRP A 56 -3.97 -8.51 2.84
C TRP A 56 -4.15 -9.78 3.64
N GLN A 57 -4.86 -10.73 3.05
CA GLN A 57 -5.07 -12.06 3.60
C GLN A 57 -4.68 -13.10 2.56
N ASP A 58 -3.93 -14.11 2.98
CA ASP A 58 -3.63 -15.27 2.14
C ASP A 58 -4.92 -16.03 1.84
N LYS A 59 -5.20 -16.30 0.57
CA LYS A 59 -6.45 -16.93 0.11
C LYS A 59 -6.60 -18.38 0.56
N LEU A 60 -5.49 -19.08 0.82
CA LEU A 60 -5.48 -20.51 1.15
C LEU A 60 -5.49 -20.73 2.66
N THR A 61 -4.61 -20.00 3.36
CA THR A 61 -4.40 -20.19 4.81
C THR A 61 -5.27 -19.27 5.66
N GLU A 62 -5.88 -18.26 5.05
CA GLU A 62 -6.62 -17.19 5.72
C GLU A 62 -5.77 -16.38 6.72
N ALA A 63 -4.45 -16.57 6.71
CA ALA A 63 -3.53 -15.80 7.54
C ALA A 63 -3.45 -14.35 7.04
N TRP A 64 -3.46 -13.42 7.98
CA TRP A 64 -3.23 -12.01 7.69
C TRP A 64 -1.77 -11.77 7.37
N TYR A 65 -1.54 -10.91 6.39
CA TYR A 65 -0.21 -10.41 6.08
C TYR A 65 0.29 -9.51 7.22
N THR A 66 1.48 -9.79 7.73
CA THR A 66 2.06 -9.09 8.89
C THR A 66 3.44 -8.50 8.61
N GLU A 67 3.94 -8.58 7.38
CA GLU A 67 5.27 -8.06 7.05
C GLU A 67 5.24 -6.54 6.89
N GLU A 68 5.60 -5.85 7.96
CA GLU A 68 5.58 -4.37 8.05
C GLU A 68 6.56 -3.70 7.07
N ALA A 69 7.64 -4.40 6.69
CA ALA A 69 8.70 -3.85 5.83
C ALA A 69 8.15 -3.37 4.48
N THR A 70 7.16 -4.06 3.93
CA THR A 70 6.52 -3.67 2.67
C THR A 70 5.80 -2.34 2.79
N ALA A 71 4.96 -2.18 3.81
CA ALA A 71 4.23 -0.93 4.05
C ALA A 71 5.20 0.23 4.31
N LYS A 72 6.21 0.00 5.16
CA LYS A 72 7.24 1.00 5.47
C LYS A 72 8.00 1.45 4.23
N ASN A 73 8.42 0.52 3.38
CA ASN A 73 9.14 0.85 2.14
C ASN A 73 8.28 1.64 1.15
N ALA A 74 6.97 1.35 1.09
CA ALA A 74 6.04 2.12 0.27
C ALA A 74 5.93 3.57 0.78
N VAL A 75 5.78 3.77 2.10
CA VAL A 75 5.73 5.10 2.72
C VAL A 75 7.01 5.90 2.41
N LEU A 76 8.18 5.30 2.64
CA LEU A 76 9.47 5.96 2.43
C LEU A 76 9.69 6.36 0.98
N LYS A 77 9.27 5.53 0.02
CA LYS A 77 9.36 5.87 -1.41
C LYS A 77 8.44 7.04 -1.78
N SER A 78 7.23 7.07 -1.24
CA SER A 78 6.30 8.18 -1.45
C SER A 78 6.83 9.48 -0.87
N ILE A 79 7.37 9.46 0.36
CA ILE A 79 8.03 10.62 0.97
C ILE A 79 9.18 11.11 0.09
N ALA A 80 10.09 10.20 -0.28
CA ALA A 80 11.23 10.55 -1.12
C ALA A 80 10.81 11.16 -2.47
N PHE A 81 9.72 10.66 -3.07
CA PHE A 81 9.19 11.22 -4.30
C PHE A 81 8.66 12.65 -4.12
N MET A 82 7.88 12.90 -3.07
CA MET A 82 7.34 14.24 -2.76
C MET A 82 8.45 15.24 -2.43
N GLU A 83 9.46 14.83 -1.67
CA GLU A 83 10.62 15.68 -1.34
C GLU A 83 11.47 16.02 -2.57
N GLN A 84 11.58 15.10 -3.54
CA GLN A 84 12.29 15.34 -4.80
C GLN A 84 11.47 16.16 -5.81
N ASN A 85 10.14 16.23 -5.64
CA ASN A 85 9.22 16.92 -6.54
C ASN A 85 8.28 17.83 -5.74
N PRO A 86 8.79 18.92 -5.13
CA PRO A 86 8.02 19.77 -4.23
C PRO A 86 6.89 20.56 -4.91
N ASP A 87 6.91 20.64 -6.24
CA ASP A 87 5.92 21.37 -7.05
C ASP A 87 4.78 20.46 -7.60
N CYS A 88 4.73 19.17 -7.19
CA CYS A 88 3.66 18.24 -7.54
C CYS A 88 2.39 18.44 -6.70
#